data_AF-A0A6M0GDV1-F1
#
_entry.id   AF-A0A6M0GDV1-F1
#
_cell.length_a   1.000
_cell.length_b   1.000
_cell.length_c   1.000
_cell.angle_alpha   90.00
_cell.angle_beta   90.00
_cell.angle_gamma   90.00
#
_symmetry.space_group_name_H-M   'P 1'
#
loop_
_entity.id
_entity.type
_entity.pdbx_description
1 polymer ?
#
loop_
_entity_poly.entity_id
_entity_poly.type
_entity_poly.pdbx_seq_one_letter_code
_entity_poly.pdbx_strand_id
1 'polypeptide(L)'
;FKYEASVFDKNTMNWPDYRDAQKSFMLGWCNGSPGVLLSRIGSIKIVQDEQIYKDIELSLEGLKSAKIQRRDNLCCGNFSIVESLLSASVYSHDYKLEALAIEKTIEIIQAHGHVGFMTNYSIVKGLEASSYNVSFFQGMSGIGYTLLRLVKPEQIPCLLLWE
;
A
#
# COMPACT_ATOMS: atom_id res chain seq x y z
N PHE A 1 18.07 8.15 6.35
CA PHE A 1 16.66 8.62 6.22
C PHE A 1 16.31 9.75 7.22
N LYS A 2 17.14 10.80 7.30
CA LYS A 2 16.97 11.85 8.33
C LYS A 2 15.80 12.79 8.07
N TYR A 3 15.56 13.13 6.79
CA TYR A 3 14.46 14.02 6.41
C TYR A 3 13.11 13.37 6.73
N GLU A 4 12.90 12.13 6.29
CA GLU A 4 11.67 11.37 6.55
C GLU A 4 11.39 11.24 8.05
N ALA A 5 12.43 10.96 8.85
CA ALA A 5 12.31 10.90 10.30
C ALA A 5 11.87 12.24 10.93
N SER A 6 12.32 13.37 10.36
CA SER A 6 12.01 14.71 10.88
C SER A 6 10.58 15.18 10.59
N VAL A 7 9.94 14.63 9.55
CA VAL A 7 8.61 15.05 9.09
C VAL A 7 7.50 14.03 9.38
N PHE A 8 7.84 12.88 9.94
CA PHE A 8 6.87 11.86 10.33
C PHE A 8 5.84 12.44 11.31
N ASP A 9 4.57 12.19 11.04
CA ASP A 9 3.46 12.70 11.82
C ASP A 9 2.83 11.57 12.65
N LYS A 10 3.06 11.59 13.96
CA LYS A 10 2.57 10.56 14.89
C LYS A 10 1.05 10.51 15.03
N ASN A 11 0.35 11.61 14.75
CA ASN A 11 -1.10 11.66 14.88
C ASN A 11 -1.78 10.88 13.75
N THR A 12 -1.18 10.92 12.56
CA THR A 12 -1.66 10.20 11.36
C THR A 12 -0.91 8.90 11.10
N MET A 13 0.17 8.63 11.85
CA MET A 13 1.10 7.53 11.63
C MET A 13 1.60 7.46 10.19
N ASN A 14 1.94 8.62 9.63
CA ASN A 14 2.20 8.78 8.21
C ASN A 14 3.18 9.93 7.89
N TRP A 15 3.63 9.96 6.65
CA TRP A 15 4.43 11.04 6.09
C TRP A 15 3.55 12.01 5.29
N PRO A 16 3.72 13.32 5.48
CA PRO A 16 2.97 14.32 4.74
C PRO A 16 3.37 14.39 3.27
N ASP A 17 2.40 14.72 2.42
CA ASP A 17 2.60 15.13 1.05
C ASP A 17 2.82 16.65 0.99
N TYR A 18 3.94 17.05 0.39
CA TYR A 18 4.37 18.45 0.25
C TYR A 18 4.25 18.96 -1.19
N ARG A 19 3.63 18.22 -2.10
CA ARG A 19 3.43 18.67 -3.49
C ARG A 19 2.50 19.88 -3.58
N ASP A 20 1.57 20.00 -2.63
CA ASP A 20 0.66 21.14 -2.50
C ASP A 20 1.07 22.03 -1.33
N ALA A 21 0.61 23.29 -1.37
CA ALA A 21 0.90 24.29 -0.32
C ALA A 21 0.33 23.91 1.06
N GLN A 22 -0.70 23.06 1.09
CA GLN A 22 -1.29 22.56 2.33
C GLN A 22 -0.79 21.15 2.62
N LYS A 23 -0.40 20.91 3.88
CA LYS A 23 -0.03 19.58 4.37
C LYS A 23 -1.23 18.64 4.20
N SER A 24 -1.05 17.62 3.38
CA SER A 24 -2.04 16.56 3.19
C SER A 24 -1.40 15.19 3.44
N PHE A 25 -2.22 14.17 3.59
CA PHE A 25 -1.76 12.80 3.85
C PHE A 25 -2.44 11.85 2.89
N MET A 26 -1.65 10.90 2.39
CA MET A 26 -2.11 9.82 1.55
C MET A 26 -1.64 8.51 2.15
N LEU A 27 -2.46 7.47 2.04
CA LEU A 27 -2.06 6.13 2.43
C LEU A 27 -1.87 5.29 1.16
N GLY A 28 -0.82 5.62 0.40
CA GLY A 28 -0.54 5.01 -0.89
C GLY A 28 0.91 4.61 -1.08
N TRP A 29 1.15 3.79 -2.09
CA TRP A 29 2.50 3.47 -2.56
C TRP A 29 3.19 4.70 -3.16
N CYS A 30 2.45 5.52 -3.91
CA CYS A 30 3.00 6.73 -4.53
C CYS A 30 3.29 7.86 -3.52
N ASN A 31 2.64 7.87 -2.36
CA ASN A 31 2.90 8.78 -1.26
C ASN A 31 2.32 8.21 0.05
N GLY A 32 3.16 8.19 1.10
CA GLY A 32 2.79 7.80 2.46
C GLY A 32 3.39 6.47 2.92
N SER A 33 2.87 5.97 4.05
CA SER A 33 3.40 4.80 4.77
C SER A 33 3.57 3.53 3.91
N PRO A 34 2.67 3.16 2.98
CA PRO A 34 2.90 2.00 2.12
C PRO A 34 4.17 2.11 1.26
N GLY A 35 4.36 3.26 0.61
CA GLY A 35 5.55 3.53 -0.21
C GLY A 35 6.82 3.61 0.64
N VAL A 36 6.75 4.27 1.79
CA VAL A 36 7.89 4.34 2.72
C VAL A 36 8.27 2.95 3.19
N LEU A 37 7.34 2.14 3.69
CA LEU A 37 7.58 0.75 4.12
C LEU A 37 8.31 -0.06 3.04
N LEU A 38 7.77 -0.07 1.82
CA LEU A 38 8.35 -0.83 0.71
C LEU A 38 9.75 -0.30 0.36
N SER A 39 9.96 1.01 0.31
CA SER A 39 11.29 1.57 0.07
C SER A 39 12.32 1.15 1.13
N ARG A 40 11.91 1.01 2.39
CA ARG A 40 12.78 0.57 3.49
C ARG A 40 13.12 -0.90 3.40
N ILE A 41 12.14 -1.74 3.10
CA ILE A 41 12.34 -3.17 2.84
C ILE A 41 13.33 -3.35 1.68
N GLY A 42 13.12 -2.67 0.55
CA GLY A 42 14.00 -2.76 -0.62
C GLY A 42 15.42 -2.22 -0.38
N SER A 43 15.60 -1.28 0.56
CA SER A 43 16.90 -0.65 0.84
C SER A 43 17.74 -1.38 1.88
N ILE A 44 17.19 -2.32 2.65
CA ILE A 44 17.81 -2.84 3.87
C ILE A 44 19.14 -3.57 3.65
N LYS A 45 19.32 -4.19 2.47
CA LYS A 45 20.57 -4.86 2.08
C LYS A 45 21.64 -3.89 1.56
N ILE A 46 21.25 -2.65 1.25
CA ILE A 46 22.08 -1.65 0.59
C ILE A 46 22.50 -0.55 1.57
N VAL A 47 21.57 -0.13 2.43
CA VAL A 47 21.74 0.99 3.35
C VAL A 47 21.81 0.48 4.79
N GLN A 48 22.92 0.76 5.48
CA GLN A 48 23.12 0.43 6.90
C GLN A 48 22.73 1.64 7.78
N ASP A 49 21.42 1.85 7.96
CA ASP A 49 20.86 2.93 8.79
C ASP A 49 19.77 2.35 9.71
N GLU A 50 19.92 2.49 11.02
CA GLU A 50 18.94 2.01 12.01
C GLU A 50 17.55 2.64 11.81
N GLN A 51 17.48 3.83 11.20
CA GLN A 51 16.22 4.49 10.88
C GLN A 51 15.34 3.65 9.94
N ILE A 52 15.91 2.74 9.14
CA ILE A 52 15.14 1.82 8.29
C ILE A 52 14.18 0.99 9.12
N TYR A 53 14.67 0.35 10.18
CA TYR A 53 13.88 -0.53 11.02
C TYR A 53 12.78 0.24 11.76
N LYS A 54 13.10 1.45 12.22
CA LYS A 54 12.14 2.34 12.86
C LYS A 54 11.03 2.79 11.90
N ASP A 55 11.37 3.15 10.66
CA ASP A 55 10.40 3.53 9.64
C ASP A 55 9.50 2.35 9.25
N ILE A 56 10.06 1.13 9.19
CA ILE A 56 9.28 -0.11 8.98
C ILE A 56 8.25 -0.30 10.09
N GLU A 57 8.68 -0.21 11.36
CA GLU A 57 7.80 -0.38 12.52
C GLU A 57 6.66 0.65 12.53
N LEU A 58 7.00 1.94 12.37
CA LEU A 58 6.03 3.03 12.32
C LEU A 58 5.03 2.86 11.17
N SER A 59 5.52 2.46 9.99
CA SER A 59 4.64 2.20 8.85
C SER A 59 3.70 1.04 9.15
N LEU A 60 4.20 -0.07 9.68
CA LEU A 60 3.38 -1.24 10.02
C LEU A 60 2.31 -0.91 11.06
N GLU A 61 2.63 -0.09 12.07
CA GLU A 61 1.65 0.37 13.07
C GLU A 61 0.50 1.16 12.41
N GLY A 62 0.83 2.08 11.50
CA GLY A 62 -0.16 2.83 10.72
C GLY A 62 -1.00 1.94 9.79
N LEU A 63 -0.38 0.97 9.11
CA LEU A 63 -1.09 0.07 8.20
C LEU A 63 -2.00 -0.93 8.93
N LYS A 64 -1.59 -1.42 10.10
CA LYS A 64 -2.41 -2.33 10.93
C LYS A 64 -3.72 -1.69 11.35
N SER A 65 -3.71 -0.39 11.67
CA SER A 65 -4.89 0.37 12.11
C SER A 65 -5.65 1.04 10.96
N ALA A 66 -5.20 0.88 9.71
CA ALA A 66 -5.80 1.53 8.56
C ALA A 66 -7.24 1.03 8.31
N LYS A 67 -8.14 2.00 8.13
CA LYS A 67 -9.52 1.76 7.71
C LYS A 67 -9.59 1.56 6.19
N ILE A 68 -10.60 0.85 5.73
CA ILE A 68 -10.91 0.73 4.30
C ILE A 68 -11.11 2.12 3.69
N GLN A 69 -10.41 2.35 2.59
CA GLN A 69 -10.51 3.52 1.73
C GLN A 69 -11.55 3.31 0.64
N ARG A 70 -11.96 4.39 -0.02
CA ARG A 70 -12.93 4.36 -1.14
C ARG A 70 -12.36 3.81 -2.46
N ARG A 71 -11.05 3.57 -2.53
CA ARG A 71 -10.33 3.13 -3.74
C ARG A 71 -9.62 1.84 -3.43
N ASP A 72 -9.61 0.92 -4.38
CA ASP A 72 -8.97 -0.40 -4.20
C ASP A 72 -7.65 -0.56 -4.95
N ASN A 73 -7.21 0.40 -5.75
CA ASN A 73 -6.03 0.20 -6.59
C ASN A 73 -4.68 0.12 -5.84
N LEU A 74 -3.63 -0.35 -6.54
CA LEU A 74 -2.28 -0.50 -5.98
C LEU A 74 -1.52 0.82 -5.74
N CYS A 75 -1.87 1.88 -6.46
CA CYS A 75 -1.15 3.16 -6.36
C CYS A 75 -1.41 3.85 -5.03
N CYS A 76 -2.69 4.02 -4.66
CA CYS A 76 -3.11 4.75 -3.47
C CYS A 76 -4.49 4.31 -2.95
N GLY A 77 -4.82 3.03 -3.15
CA GLY A 77 -6.02 2.40 -2.64
C GLY A 77 -5.72 1.29 -1.65
N ASN A 78 -6.75 0.53 -1.31
CA ASN A 78 -6.66 -0.52 -0.30
C ASN A 78 -5.63 -1.59 -0.65
N PHE A 79 -5.47 -1.94 -1.92
CA PHE A 79 -4.46 -2.94 -2.30
C PHE A 79 -3.02 -2.41 -2.18
N SER A 80 -2.77 -1.10 -2.08
CA SER A 80 -1.43 -0.63 -1.69
C SER A 80 -1.10 -1.04 -0.25
N ILE A 81 -2.10 -1.07 0.65
CA ILE A 81 -1.93 -1.49 2.04
C ILE A 81 -1.70 -3.01 2.10
N VAL A 82 -2.55 -3.77 1.41
CA VAL A 82 -2.46 -5.25 1.35
C VAL A 82 -1.10 -5.69 0.82
N GLU A 83 -0.68 -5.13 -0.31
CA GLU A 83 0.60 -5.46 -0.96
C GLU A 83 1.80 -5.11 -0.07
N SER A 84 1.73 -3.98 0.64
CA SER A 84 2.76 -3.58 1.62
C SER A 84 2.84 -4.51 2.82
N LEU A 85 1.71 -4.92 3.39
CA LEU A 85 1.66 -5.88 4.50
C LEU A 85 2.18 -7.26 4.07
N LEU A 86 1.79 -7.73 2.90
CA LEU A 86 2.25 -9.00 2.33
C LEU A 86 3.75 -8.98 2.04
N SER A 87 4.27 -7.89 1.48
CA SER A 87 5.70 -7.79 1.19
C SER A 87 6.51 -7.71 2.50
N ALA A 88 5.99 -7.04 3.52
CA ALA A 88 6.58 -7.06 4.85
C ALA A 88 6.56 -8.46 5.47
N SER A 89 5.49 -9.25 5.30
CA SER A 89 5.41 -10.63 5.81
C SER A 89 6.45 -11.55 5.17
N VAL A 90 6.61 -11.46 3.84
CA VAL A 90 7.64 -12.22 3.11
C VAL A 90 9.03 -11.83 3.59
N TYR A 91 9.28 -10.53 3.73
CA TYR A 91 10.57 -10.03 4.18
C TYR A 91 10.92 -10.47 5.61
N SER A 92 9.97 -10.38 6.55
CA SER A 92 10.21 -10.68 7.97
C SER A 92 9.93 -12.15 8.35
N HIS A 93 9.44 -12.96 7.41
CA HIS A 93 8.89 -14.30 7.67
C HIS A 93 7.81 -14.30 8.78
N ASP A 94 7.01 -13.23 8.87
CA ASP A 94 5.95 -13.07 9.87
C ASP A 94 4.58 -13.44 9.29
N TYR A 95 4.14 -14.68 9.56
CA TYR A 95 2.84 -15.19 9.14
C TYR A 95 1.64 -14.37 9.67
N LYS A 96 1.81 -13.58 10.73
CA LYS A 96 0.73 -12.72 11.25
C LYS A 96 0.47 -11.54 10.34
N LEU A 97 1.51 -11.00 9.70
CA LEU A 97 1.36 -9.93 8.71
C LEU A 97 0.69 -10.46 7.43
N GLU A 98 1.00 -11.69 7.03
CA GLU A 98 0.32 -12.35 5.93
C GLU A 98 -1.16 -12.56 6.23
N ALA A 99 -1.48 -13.12 7.42
CA ALA A 99 -2.85 -13.30 7.86
C ALA A 99 -3.63 -11.96 7.89
N LEU A 100 -2.99 -10.87 8.32
CA LEU A 100 -3.59 -9.54 8.32
C LEU A 100 -3.82 -9.00 6.89
N ALA A 101 -2.90 -9.25 5.95
CA ALA A 101 -3.10 -8.88 4.55
C ALA A 101 -4.31 -9.62 3.94
N ILE A 102 -4.48 -10.90 4.29
CA ILE A 102 -5.67 -11.70 3.92
C ILE A 102 -6.93 -11.14 4.59
N GLU A 103 -6.90 -10.84 5.88
CA GLU A 103 -8.03 -10.26 6.62
C GLU A 103 -8.48 -8.94 6.00
N LYS A 104 -7.55 -8.03 5.70
CA LYS A 104 -7.83 -6.77 5.01
C LYS A 104 -8.46 -7.00 3.64
N THR A 105 -7.97 -7.99 2.89
CA THR A 105 -8.54 -8.36 1.58
C THR A 105 -9.99 -8.82 1.72
N ILE A 106 -10.30 -9.64 2.72
CA ILE A 106 -11.68 -10.07 3.03
C ILE A 106 -12.55 -8.86 3.41
N GLU A 107 -12.05 -7.98 4.29
CA GLU A 107 -12.72 -6.75 4.70
C GLU A 107 -13.09 -5.89 3.48
N ILE A 108 -12.14 -5.72 2.55
CA ILE A 108 -12.34 -4.96 1.30
C ILE A 108 -13.42 -5.61 0.43
N ILE A 109 -13.38 -6.93 0.23
CA ILE A 109 -14.38 -7.64 -0.56
C ILE A 109 -15.78 -7.51 0.07
N GLN A 110 -15.88 -7.64 1.40
CA GLN A 110 -17.14 -7.52 2.12
C GLN A 110 -17.71 -6.09 2.06
N ALA A 111 -16.86 -5.07 2.21
CA ALA A 111 -17.27 -3.67 2.17
C ALA A 111 -17.89 -3.26 0.83
N HIS A 112 -17.46 -3.90 -0.27
CA HIS A 112 -17.93 -3.58 -1.61
C HIS A 112 -19.00 -4.55 -2.15
N GLY A 113 -19.38 -5.59 -1.39
CA GLY A 113 -20.53 -6.45 -1.68
C GLY A 113 -20.63 -6.96 -3.13
N HIS A 114 -21.82 -6.87 -3.73
CA HIS A 114 -22.09 -7.31 -5.11
C HIS A 114 -21.64 -6.32 -6.21
N VAL A 115 -21.18 -5.12 -5.84
CA VAL A 115 -20.71 -4.11 -6.81
C VAL A 115 -19.25 -4.29 -7.23
N GLY A 116 -18.52 -5.20 -6.57
CA GLY A 116 -17.12 -5.53 -6.89
C GLY A 116 -16.14 -4.41 -6.52
N PHE A 117 -14.88 -4.54 -6.93
CA PHE A 117 -13.82 -3.59 -6.56
C PHE A 117 -14.05 -2.18 -7.13
N MET A 118 -13.91 -1.18 -6.27
CA MET A 118 -14.00 0.23 -6.61
C MET A 118 -12.64 0.73 -7.11
N THR A 119 -12.34 0.51 -8.40
CA THR A 119 -11.15 1.08 -9.08
C THR A 119 -11.41 2.48 -9.65
N ASN A 120 -12.60 3.04 -9.43
CA ASN A 120 -13.05 4.24 -10.12
C ASN A 120 -12.29 5.51 -9.72
N TYR A 121 -11.36 5.90 -10.57
CA TYR A 121 -11.14 7.29 -10.94
C TYR A 121 -10.78 7.31 -12.43
N SER A 122 -11.63 7.90 -13.27
CA SER A 122 -11.24 8.22 -14.63
C SER A 122 -10.04 9.17 -14.55
N ILE A 123 -8.92 8.77 -15.15
CA ILE A 123 -7.73 9.62 -15.31
C ILE A 123 -8.07 10.84 -16.20
N VAL A 124 -9.13 10.73 -17.00
CA VAL A 124 -9.62 11.77 -17.90
C VAL A 124 -10.81 12.48 -17.23
N LYS A 125 -10.62 13.76 -16.88
CA LYS A 125 -11.74 14.65 -16.50
C LYS A 125 -12.78 14.63 -17.62
N GLY A 126 -14.00 14.16 -17.33
CA GLY A 126 -15.14 14.21 -18.25
C GLY A 126 -15.59 12.87 -18.84
N LEU A 127 -14.91 11.74 -18.56
CA LEU A 127 -15.44 10.41 -18.86
C LEU A 127 -16.20 9.87 -17.64
N GLU A 128 -17.42 9.37 -17.88
CA GLU A 128 -18.27 8.77 -16.85
C GLU A 128 -17.56 7.61 -16.15
N ALA A 129 -17.89 7.41 -14.87
CA ALA A 129 -17.35 6.37 -13.98
C ALA A 129 -17.77 4.93 -14.35
N SER A 130 -18.00 4.66 -15.63
CA SER A 130 -18.53 3.40 -16.17
C SER A 130 -17.49 2.56 -16.93
N SER A 131 -16.24 3.03 -17.09
CA SER A 131 -15.18 2.26 -17.73
C SER A 131 -14.37 1.44 -16.71
N TYR A 132 -14.36 0.12 -16.87
CA TYR A 132 -13.45 -0.78 -16.16
C TYR A 132 -11.99 -0.36 -16.40
N ASN A 133 -11.32 0.16 -15.36
CA ASN A 133 -9.90 0.47 -15.45
C ASN A 133 -9.12 -0.85 -15.32
N VAL A 134 -8.49 -1.29 -16.40
CA VAL A 134 -7.65 -2.51 -16.45
C VAL A 134 -6.16 -2.20 -16.32
N SER A 135 -5.78 -0.97 -16.00
CA SER A 135 -4.37 -0.65 -15.76
C SER A 135 -3.84 -1.36 -14.52
N PHE A 136 -2.52 -1.55 -14.46
CA PHE A 136 -1.89 -2.21 -13.33
C PHE A 136 -2.00 -1.39 -12.03
N PHE A 137 -1.48 -0.17 -12.02
CA PHE A 137 -1.39 0.61 -10.78
C PHE A 137 -2.72 1.18 -10.30
N GLN A 138 -3.64 1.53 -11.22
CA GLN A 138 -4.88 2.23 -10.90
C GLN A 138 -6.13 1.37 -11.13
N GLY A 139 -5.97 0.17 -11.70
CA GLY A 139 -7.06 -0.67 -12.17
C GLY A 139 -7.05 -2.08 -11.60
N MET A 140 -7.91 -2.91 -12.17
CA MET A 140 -8.21 -4.26 -11.71
C MET A 140 -7.06 -5.24 -11.91
N SER A 141 -6.17 -5.02 -12.89
CA SER A 141 -5.04 -5.91 -13.13
C SER A 141 -4.06 -5.93 -11.95
N GLY A 142 -3.86 -4.78 -11.28
CA GLY A 142 -3.07 -4.73 -10.06
C GLY A 142 -3.71 -5.49 -8.90
N ILE A 143 -5.03 -5.34 -8.74
CA ILE A 143 -5.80 -6.06 -7.73
C ILE A 143 -5.68 -7.57 -7.96
N GLY A 144 -5.94 -8.03 -9.19
CA GLY A 144 -5.79 -9.44 -9.56
C GLY A 144 -4.38 -9.96 -9.32
N TYR A 145 -3.36 -9.15 -9.61
CA TYR A 145 -1.96 -9.50 -9.36
C TYR A 145 -1.68 -9.73 -7.87
N THR A 146 -2.10 -8.80 -7.00
CA THR A 146 -1.94 -8.96 -5.55
C THR A 146 -2.73 -10.14 -5.01
N LEU A 147 -3.92 -10.41 -5.53
CA LEU A 147 -4.68 -11.62 -5.15
C LEU A 147 -3.92 -12.91 -5.51
N LEU A 148 -3.24 -12.95 -6.66
CA LEU A 148 -2.37 -14.08 -7.01
C LEU A 148 -1.17 -14.16 -6.06
N ARG A 149 -0.54 -13.03 -5.73
CA ARG A 149 0.55 -12.97 -4.75
C ARG A 149 0.12 -13.49 -3.38
N LEU A 150 -1.07 -13.16 -2.89
CA LEU A 150 -1.57 -13.68 -1.61
C LEU A 150 -1.62 -15.21 -1.57
N VAL A 151 -1.80 -15.88 -2.70
CA VAL A 151 -1.80 -17.36 -2.78
C VAL A 151 -0.38 -17.94 -2.81
N LYS A 152 0.58 -17.23 -3.42
CA LYS A 152 1.96 -17.68 -3.62
C LYS A 152 2.96 -16.52 -3.43
N PRO A 153 3.09 -15.96 -2.22
CA PRO A 153 3.80 -14.68 -2.02
C PRO A 153 5.31 -14.78 -2.24
N GLU A 154 5.90 -15.96 -2.05
CA GLU A 154 7.31 -16.23 -2.32
C GLU A 154 7.62 -16.56 -3.79
N GLN A 155 6.61 -16.89 -4.61
CA GLN A 155 6.81 -17.27 -6.02
C GLN A 155 6.50 -16.14 -7.00
N ILE A 156 5.70 -15.17 -6.57
CA ILE A 156 5.27 -14.04 -7.40
C ILE A 156 5.88 -12.76 -6.83
N PRO A 157 6.75 -12.07 -7.59
CA PRO A 157 7.52 -10.93 -7.09
C PRO A 157 6.63 -9.74 -6.72
N CYS A 158 7.13 -8.86 -5.85
CA CYS A 158 6.48 -7.59 -5.57
C CYS A 158 6.89 -6.55 -6.61
N LEU A 159 6.04 -6.28 -7.59
CA LEU A 159 6.32 -5.26 -8.61
C LEU A 159 6.43 -3.84 -8.04
N LEU A 160 5.88 -3.58 -6.85
CA LEU A 160 6.00 -2.30 -6.15
C LEU A 160 7.39 -2.11 -5.51
N LEU A 161 8.16 -3.20 -5.36
CA LEU A 161 9.57 -3.21 -4.98
C LEU A 161 10.52 -3.27 -6.18
N TRP A 162 9.99 -3.35 -7.40
CA TRP A 162 10.77 -3.55 -8.63
C TRP A 162 11.55 -4.87 -8.68
N GLU A 163 10.95 -5.93 -8.12
CA GLU A 163 11.47 -7.31 -8.16
C GLU A 163 11.17 -8.05 -9.46
#